data_AF-A0A7J5U4Q7-F1
#
_entry.id   AF-A0A7J5U4Q7-F1
#
_cell.length_a   1.000
_cell.length_b   1.000
_cell.length_c   1.000
_cell.angle_alpha   90.00
_cell.angle_beta   90.00
_cell.angle_gamma   90.00
#
_symmetry.space_group_name_H-M   'P 1'
#
loop_
_entity.id
_entity.type
_entity.pdbx_description
1 polymer ?
#
loop_
_entity_poly.entity_id
_entity_poly.type
_entity_poly.pdbx_seq_one_letter_code
_entity_poly.pdbx_strand_id
1 'polypeptide(L)'
;MDELIHLIGRLHPVSDEFLQALTAQLKRIDLPKRSLLLSPGEVSSELYFLEAGLVRGYYLSDGKEFSTGFMAEGSFIISPLSFFTQTPSYEYLELLEEAGYGRSVKVN
;
A
#
# COMPACT_ATOMS: atom_id res chain seq x y z
N MET A 1 0.18 12.82 -4.45
CA MET A 1 -1.26 12.84 -4.69
C MET A 1 -1.52 12.78 -6.18
N ASP A 2 -0.76 13.57 -6.94
CA ASP A 2 -0.89 13.76 -8.38
C ASP A 2 -0.84 12.45 -9.18
N GLU A 3 0.06 11.52 -8.83
CA GLU A 3 0.16 10.22 -9.51
C GLU A 3 -1.11 9.35 -9.38
N LEU A 4 -1.71 9.31 -8.19
CA LEU A 4 -2.96 8.59 -7.95
C LEU A 4 -4.12 9.25 -8.72
N ILE A 5 -4.21 10.58 -8.66
CA ILE A 5 -5.24 11.35 -9.37
C ILE A 5 -5.11 11.13 -10.88
N HIS A 6 -3.89 11.20 -11.40
CA HIS A 6 -3.59 10.96 -12.81
C HIS A 6 -3.92 9.51 -13.21
N LEU A 7 -3.59 8.51 -12.39
CA LEU A 7 -3.97 7.12 -12.61
C LEU A 7 -5.50 6.97 -12.75
N ILE A 8 -6.25 7.54 -11.80
CA ILE A 8 -7.72 7.45 -11.79
C ILE A 8 -8.31 8.14 -13.03
N GLY A 9 -7.83 9.34 -13.37
CA GLY A 9 -8.29 10.07 -14.55
C GLY A 9 -8.02 9.35 -15.87
N ARG A 10 -6.98 8.51 -15.95
CA ARG A 10 -6.74 7.63 -17.11
C ARG A 10 -7.72 6.46 -17.20
N LEU A 11 -8.24 5.98 -16.07
CA LEU A 11 -9.17 4.85 -16.04
C LEU A 11 -10.59 5.29 -16.37
N HIS A 12 -11.01 6.45 -15.86
CA HIS A 12 -12.33 7.00 -16.10
C HIS A 12 -12.32 8.53 -15.89
N PRO A 13 -13.02 9.32 -16.73
CA PRO A 13 -13.23 10.74 -16.46
C PRO A 13 -13.88 10.95 -15.09
N VAL A 14 -13.27 11.74 -14.23
CA VAL A 14 -13.76 12.02 -12.88
C VAL A 14 -14.15 13.49 -12.77
N SER A 15 -15.24 13.77 -12.04
CA SER A 15 -15.66 15.14 -11.80
C SER A 15 -14.79 15.80 -10.73
N ASP A 16 -14.76 17.13 -10.71
CA ASP A 16 -14.03 17.89 -9.71
C ASP A 16 -14.56 17.61 -8.29
N GLU A 17 -15.87 17.41 -8.14
CA GLU A 17 -16.48 17.06 -6.85
C GLU A 17 -16.00 15.69 -6.35
N PHE A 18 -15.88 14.71 -7.24
CA PHE A 18 -15.35 13.39 -6.89
C PHE A 18 -13.88 13.48 -6.48
N LEU A 19 -13.06 14.22 -7.26
CA LEU A 19 -11.65 14.41 -6.94
C LEU A 19 -11.46 15.09 -5.59
N GLN A 20 -12.29 16.08 -5.28
CA GLN A 20 -12.24 16.80 -4.01
C GLN A 20 -12.64 15.89 -2.83
N ALA A 21 -13.70 15.10 -2.99
CA ALA A 21 -14.13 14.12 -1.99
C ALA A 21 -13.08 13.02 -1.77
N LEU A 22 -12.50 12.49 -2.85
CA LEU A 22 -11.43 11.50 -2.78
C LEU A 22 -10.23 12.07 -2.05
N THR A 23 -9.72 13.22 -2.48
CA THR A 23 -8.51 13.85 -1.92
C THR A 23 -8.66 14.13 -0.42
N ALA A 24 -9.87 14.43 0.05
CA ALA A 24 -10.15 14.62 1.48
C ALA A 24 -9.98 13.34 2.32
N GLN A 25 -10.10 12.15 1.73
CA GLN A 25 -9.88 10.86 2.40
C GLN A 25 -8.45 10.35 2.32
N LEU A 26 -7.63 10.97 1.47
CA LEU A 26 -6.23 10.57 1.24
C LEU A 26 -5.32 11.16 2.31
N LYS A 27 -4.50 10.30 2.92
CA LYS A 27 -3.43 10.73 3.83
C LYS A 27 -2.08 10.32 3.26
N ARG A 28 -1.24 11.31 2.94
CA ARG A 28 0.17 11.05 2.63
C ARG A 28 0.91 10.67 3.90
N ILE A 29 1.64 9.57 3.84
CA ILE A 29 2.58 9.15 4.86
C ILE A 29 3.94 8.91 4.22
N ASP A 30 4.97 9.20 5.00
CA ASP A 30 6.36 9.12 4.62
C ASP A 30 7.04 8.14 5.59
N LEU A 31 7.56 7.03 5.07
CA LEU A 31 8.08 5.92 5.88
C LEU A 31 9.54 5.60 5.56
N PRO A 32 10.37 5.25 6.56
CA PRO A 32 11.74 4.81 6.32
C PRO A 32 11.79 3.37 5.76
N LYS A 33 12.93 3.00 5.17
CA LYS A 33 13.23 1.60 4.79
C LYS A 33 12.98 0.65 5.96
N ARG A 34 12.53 -0.58 5.66
CA ARG A 34 12.13 -1.63 6.62
C ARG A 34 10.90 -1.30 7.47
N SER A 35 10.15 -0.25 7.12
CA SER A 35 8.84 -0.04 7.71
C SER A 35 7.90 -1.18 7.31
N LEU A 36 7.19 -1.71 8.30
CA LEU A 36 6.12 -2.68 8.10
C LEU A 36 4.80 -1.93 7.92
N LEU A 37 4.15 -2.13 6.77
CA LEU A 37 2.78 -1.70 6.50
C LEU A 37 1.76 -2.69 7.07
N LEU A 38 2.19 -3.94 7.25
CA LEU A 38 1.40 -5.02 7.82
C LEU A 38 2.33 -6.06 8.45
N SER A 39 1.93 -6.59 9.59
CA SER A 39 2.56 -7.71 10.27
C SER A 39 1.58 -8.89 10.42
N PRO A 40 2.07 -10.15 10.55
CA PRO A 40 1.22 -11.28 10.84
C PRO A 40 0.41 -11.07 12.12
N GLY A 41 -0.87 -11.46 12.07
CA GLY A 41 -1.84 -11.23 13.16
C GLY A 41 -2.61 -9.91 13.03
N GLU A 42 -2.13 -8.97 12.22
CA GLU A 42 -2.87 -7.74 11.91
C GLU A 42 -3.86 -7.98 10.76
N VAL A 43 -4.97 -7.25 10.77
CA VAL A 43 -5.91 -7.23 9.65
C VAL A 43 -5.47 -6.15 8.67
N SER A 44 -5.33 -6.50 7.38
CA SER A 44 -5.08 -5.56 6.30
C SER A 44 -6.34 -4.73 6.05
N SER A 45 -6.60 -3.72 6.87
CA SER A 45 -7.78 -2.83 6.73
C SER A 45 -7.52 -1.62 5.86
N GLU A 46 -6.27 -1.36 5.50
CA GLU A 46 -5.84 -0.14 4.83
C GLU A 46 -5.45 -0.39 3.38
N LEU A 47 -5.85 0.52 2.49
CA LEU A 47 -5.41 0.54 1.09
C LEU A 47 -4.32 1.61 0.93
N TYR A 48 -3.13 1.19 0.54
CA TYR A 48 -2.03 2.10 0.23
C TYR A 48 -1.83 2.23 -1.27
N PHE A 49 -1.50 3.42 -1.74
CA PHE A 49 -0.94 3.65 -3.07
C PHE A 49 0.53 4.06 -2.96
N LEU A 50 1.44 3.36 -3.61
CA LEU A 50 2.88 3.61 -3.54
C LEU A 50 3.31 4.67 -4.56
N GLU A 51 3.72 5.84 -4.09
CA GLU A 51 4.23 6.89 -4.98
C GLU A 51 5.73 6.78 -5.23
N ALA A 52 6.48 6.21 -4.28
CA ALA A 52 7.93 6.08 -4.36
C ALA A 52 8.41 4.89 -3.52
N GLY A 53 9.33 4.09 -4.08
CA GLY A 53 9.96 2.96 -3.41
C GLY A 53 9.47 1.59 -3.89
N LEU A 54 9.82 0.57 -3.11
CA LEU A 54 9.47 -0.83 -3.37
C LEU A 54 8.98 -1.51 -2.09
N VAL A 55 7.83 -2.18 -2.16
CA VAL A 55 7.28 -3.00 -1.05
C VAL A 55 7.37 -4.48 -1.40
N ARG A 56 7.67 -5.32 -0.41
CA ARG A 56 7.67 -6.78 -0.52
C ARG A 56 6.62 -7.38 0.40
N GLY A 57 5.82 -8.28 -0.17
CA GLY A 57 5.01 -9.23 0.59
C GLY A 57 5.80 -10.49 0.87
N TYR A 58 5.78 -10.97 2.12
CA TYR A 58 6.39 -12.25 2.47
C TYR A 58 5.77 -12.86 3.74
N TYR A 59 5.97 -14.15 3.96
CA TYR A 59 5.60 -14.82 5.21
C TYR A 59 6.73 -15.71 5.72
N LEU A 60 6.62 -16.14 6.97
CA LEU A 60 7.56 -17.07 7.60
C LEU A 60 7.00 -18.49 7.64
N SER A 61 7.79 -19.46 7.22
CA SER A 61 7.55 -20.89 7.47
C SER A 61 8.85 -21.53 7.95
N ASP A 62 8.81 -22.18 9.12
CA ASP A 62 9.97 -22.81 9.76
C ASP A 62 11.19 -21.88 9.88
N GLY A 63 10.94 -20.62 10.22
CA GLY A 63 11.97 -19.59 10.36
C GLY A 63 12.59 -19.09 9.05
N LYS A 64 12.06 -19.51 7.89
CA LYS A 64 12.48 -19.05 6.56
C LYS A 64 11.44 -18.13 5.95
N GLU A 65 11.92 -17.09 5.27
CA GLU A 65 11.07 -16.16 4.53
C GLU A 65 10.71 -16.69 3.14
N PHE A 66 9.44 -16.56 2.80
CA PHE A 66 8.90 -16.87 1.48
C PHE A 66 8.20 -15.63 0.93
N SER A 67 8.70 -15.10 -0.19
CA SER A 67 8.12 -13.90 -0.80
C SER A 67 6.87 -14.25 -1.60
N THR A 68 5.83 -13.44 -1.42
CA THR A 68 4.54 -13.56 -2.13
C THR A 68 4.44 -12.56 -3.27
N GLY A 69 5.16 -11.43 -3.20
CA GLY A 69 5.19 -10.45 -4.27
C GLY A 69 6.06 -9.23 -3.98
N PHE A 70 6.24 -8.42 -5.01
CA PHE A 70 6.89 -7.12 -4.95
C PHE A 70 5.99 -6.09 -5.64
N MET A 71 5.82 -4.93 -5.00
CA MET A 71 4.96 -3.84 -5.45
C MET A 71 5.81 -2.59 -5.63
N ALA A 72 5.95 -2.14 -6.86
CA ALA A 72 6.72 -0.96 -7.25
C ALA A 72 5.85 0.30 -7.28
N GLU A 73 6.45 1.45 -7.63
CA GLU A 73 5.72 2.71 -7.77
C GLU A 73 4.50 2.59 -8.68
N GLY A 74 3.43 3.30 -8.32
CA GLY A 74 2.14 3.24 -9.01
C GLY A 74 1.29 2.04 -8.63
N SER A 75 1.75 1.17 -7.73
CA SER A 75 1.00 0.01 -7.25
C SER A 75 0.11 0.34 -6.07
N PHE A 76 -1.05 -0.32 -6.00
CA PHE A 76 -1.80 -0.46 -4.77
C PHE A 76 -1.21 -1.59 -3.92
N ILE A 77 -1.21 -1.41 -2.59
CA ILE A 77 -0.64 -2.36 -1.64
C ILE A 77 -1.71 -2.72 -0.61
N ILE A 78 -1.99 -4.03 -0.54
CA ILE A 78 -2.83 -4.71 0.45
C ILE A 78 -2.28 -6.14 0.62
N SER A 79 -2.68 -6.84 1.69
CA SER A 79 -2.65 -8.30 1.74
C SER A 79 -4.01 -8.82 1.25
N PRO A 80 -4.15 -9.34 0.01
CA PRO A 80 -5.46 -9.54 -0.62
C PRO A 80 -6.41 -10.42 0.21
N LEU A 81 -5.92 -11.55 0.75
CA LEU A 81 -6.76 -12.43 1.55
C LEU A 81 -7.29 -11.69 2.76
N SER A 82 -6.40 -11.15 3.60
CA SER A 82 -6.77 -10.40 4.80
C SER A 82 -7.68 -9.19 4.51
N PHE A 83 -7.41 -8.44 3.44
CA PHE A 83 -8.18 -7.24 3.08
C PHE A 83 -9.61 -7.59 2.65
N PHE A 84 -9.82 -8.62 1.85
CA PHE A 84 -11.17 -8.99 1.40
C PHE A 84 -11.95 -9.80 2.45
N THR A 85 -11.29 -10.64 3.24
CA THR A 85 -11.97 -11.46 4.27
C THR A 85 -12.06 -10.78 5.63
N GLN A 86 -11.35 -9.66 5.84
CA GLN A 86 -11.26 -8.95 7.12
C GLN A 86 -10.80 -9.87 8.26
N THR A 87 -9.88 -10.79 7.95
CA THR A 87 -9.26 -11.71 8.92
C THR A 87 -7.78 -11.41 9.07
N PRO A 88 -7.15 -11.76 10.22
CA PRO A 88 -5.71 -11.59 10.41
C PRO A 88 -4.87 -12.15 9.26
N SER A 89 -3.89 -11.38 8.81
CA SER A 89 -2.93 -11.80 7.79
C SER A 89 -1.84 -12.70 8.38
N TYR A 90 -1.23 -13.50 7.52
CA TYR A 90 0.00 -14.23 7.78
C TYR A 90 1.22 -13.56 7.10
N GLU A 91 0.98 -12.51 6.32
CA GLU A 91 1.99 -11.81 5.55
C GLU A 91 2.56 -10.61 6.33
N TYR A 92 3.82 -10.33 6.06
CA TYR A 92 4.44 -9.03 6.23
C TYR A 92 4.32 -8.25 4.92
N LEU A 93 4.09 -6.95 5.01
CA LEU A 93 4.27 -6.00 3.90
C LEU A 93 5.36 -5.02 4.31
N GLU A 94 6.55 -5.13 3.73
CA GLU A 94 7.75 -4.38 4.14
C GLU A 94 8.29 -3.48 3.02
N LEU A 95 8.64 -2.24 3.36
CA LEU A 95 9.33 -1.34 2.45
C LEU A 95 10.83 -1.69 2.33
N LEU A 96 11.34 -1.88 1.11
CA LEU A 96 12.71 -2.37 0.85
C LEU A 96 13.74 -1.29 0.52
N GLU A 97 13.31 -0.12 0.09
CA GLU A 97 14.21 0.93 -0.41
C GLU A 97 14.42 2.07 0.57
N GLU A 98 15.65 2.57 0.60
CA GLU A 98 16.06 3.76 1.35
C GLU A 98 16.24 4.89 0.37
N ALA A 99 15.19 5.67 0.15
CA ALA A 99 15.27 6.88 -0.64
C ALA A 99 14.26 7.88 -0.12
N GLY A 100 14.67 8.70 0.84
CA GLY A 100 13.93 9.86 1.30
C GLY A 100 12.70 9.53 2.11
N TYR A 101 11.66 8.98 1.50
CA TYR A 101 10.38 8.69 2.13
C TYR A 101 9.63 7.68 1.24
N GLY A 102 9.36 6.47 1.75
CA GLY A 102 8.35 5.60 1.16
C GLY A 102 7.02 6.33 1.24
N ARG A 103 6.61 6.92 0.11
CA ARG A 103 5.41 7.74 0.04
C ARG A 103 4.25 6.82 -0.23
N SER A 104 3.46 6.59 0.80
CA SER A 104 2.20 5.88 0.63
C SER A 104 1.06 6.86 0.83
N VAL A 105 0.04 6.73 0.00
CA VAL A 105 -1.24 7.37 0.24
C VAL A 105 -2.15 6.33 0.87
N LYS A 106 -2.50 6.55 2.14
CA LYS A 106 -3.51 5.76 2.84
C LYS A 106 -4.89 6.28 2.44
N VAL A 107 -5.75 5.40 1.94
CA VAL A 107 -7.17 5.70 1.70
C VAL A 107 -7.96 5.26 2.93
N ASN A 108 -8.66 6.18 3.60
CA ASN A 108 -9.54 5.87 4.74
C ASN A 108 -10.90 5.32 4.29
#